data_AF-A0A7W8B436-F1
#
_entry.id   AF-A0A7W8B436-F1
#
_cell.length_a   1.000
_cell.length_b   1.000
_cell.length_c   1.000
_cell.angle_alpha   90.00
_cell.angle_beta   90.00
_cell.angle_gamma   90.00
#
_symmetry.space_group_name_H-M   'P 1'
#
loop_
_entity.id
_entity.type
_entity.pdbx_description
1 polymer ?
#
loop_
_entity_poly.entity_id
_entity_poly.type
_entity_poly.pdbx_seq_one_letter_code
_entity_poly.pdbx_strand_id
1 'polypeptide(L)'
;MTTQTPDAPAAPHLYLLILHEPYWPPHSAREVNATIVAAATLLHRHVLQPDGLHIHTLLSHRRREPGEIVPLATLTHELAEAGWGHAGEWEHVTTDLLALTRLGECHGHTVAMPAVQRALLCSGPDAQITSFNPHTGARETHGPAERARLLHSLTDHVRQAEVARPLWAGDTLLPKPPPGPDDFEA
;
A
#
# COMPACT_ATOMS: atom_id res chain seq x y z
N MET A 1 -38.40 -2.70 10.56
CA MET A 1 -37.59 -1.47 10.48
C MET A 1 -36.49 -1.58 11.52
N THR A 2 -35.36 -2.20 11.16
CA THR A 2 -34.18 -2.29 12.03
C THR A 2 -33.36 -1.03 11.84
N THR A 3 -33.24 -0.25 12.92
CA THR A 3 -32.43 0.96 13.01
C THR A 3 -30.95 0.60 12.86
N GLN A 4 -30.39 1.01 11.74
CA GLN A 4 -28.95 1.02 11.47
C GLN A 4 -28.31 2.03 12.42
N THR A 5 -27.52 1.54 13.37
CA THR A 5 -26.65 2.35 14.23
C THR A 5 -25.73 3.16 13.32
N PRO A 6 -25.52 4.47 13.55
CA PRO A 6 -24.62 5.26 12.75
C PRO A 6 -23.22 4.65 12.85
N ASP A 7 -22.70 4.29 11.68
CA ASP A 7 -21.38 3.72 11.47
C ASP A 7 -20.35 4.54 12.25
N ALA A 8 -19.46 3.86 12.97
CA ALA A 8 -18.28 4.51 13.55
C ALA A 8 -17.59 5.30 12.42
N PRO A 9 -17.01 6.49 12.69
CA PRO A 9 -16.31 7.22 11.65
C PRO A 9 -15.32 6.28 10.98
N ALA A 10 -15.52 6.04 9.67
CA ALA A 10 -14.65 5.19 8.87
C ALA A 10 -13.22 5.65 9.15
N ALA A 11 -12.41 4.74 9.72
CA ALA A 11 -11.03 5.04 10.04
C ALA A 11 -10.36 5.69 8.81
N PRO A 12 -9.45 6.66 9.00
CA PRO A 12 -8.79 7.33 7.88
C PRO A 12 -8.25 6.28 6.91
N HIS A 13 -8.68 6.35 5.65
CA HIS A 13 -8.31 5.39 4.62
C HIS A 13 -6.81 5.52 4.34
N LEU A 14 -6.01 4.69 5.01
CA LEU A 14 -4.63 4.47 4.61
C LEU A 14 -4.63 3.52 3.42
N TYR A 15 -3.65 3.68 2.54
CA TYR A 15 -3.46 2.77 1.42
C TYR A 15 -2.09 2.12 1.50
N LEU A 16 -2.06 0.84 1.17
CA LEU A 16 -0.81 0.10 0.98
C LEU A 16 -0.49 0.06 -0.51
N LEU A 17 0.72 0.46 -0.87
CA LEU A 17 1.24 0.32 -2.23
C LEU A 17 2.20 -0.88 -2.31
N ILE A 18 1.87 -1.81 -3.18
CA ILE A 18 2.62 -3.03 -3.45
C ILE A 18 3.25 -2.92 -4.84
N LEU A 19 4.56 -3.02 -4.89
CA LEU A 19 5.31 -3.16 -6.15
C LEU A 19 5.56 -4.64 -6.36
N HIS A 20 5.26 -5.14 -7.55
CA HIS A 20 5.31 -6.57 -7.84
C HIS A 20 5.87 -6.82 -9.24
N GLU A 21 6.13 -8.10 -9.53
CA GLU A 21 6.59 -8.52 -10.86
C GLU A 21 5.60 -8.04 -11.92
N PRO A 22 6.06 -7.42 -13.02
CA PRO A 22 5.18 -6.91 -14.04
C PRO A 22 4.37 -8.01 -14.71
N TYR A 23 3.11 -7.71 -15.04
CA TYR A 23 2.27 -8.58 -15.83
C TYR A 23 1.35 -7.77 -16.74
N TRP A 24 0.76 -8.43 -17.73
CA TRP A 24 -0.16 -7.82 -18.69
C TRP A 24 -1.57 -8.35 -18.46
N PRO A 25 -2.48 -7.54 -17.87
CA PRO A 25 -3.87 -7.95 -17.72
C PRO A 25 -4.51 -8.28 -19.09
N PRO A 26 -5.41 -9.26 -19.16
CA PRO A 26 -6.19 -9.51 -20.38
C PRO A 26 -6.88 -8.23 -20.84
N HIS A 27 -6.77 -7.92 -22.14
CA HIS A 27 -7.34 -6.72 -22.77
C HIS A 27 -6.73 -5.37 -22.32
N SER A 28 -5.63 -5.37 -21.57
CA SER A 28 -4.86 -4.15 -21.28
C SER A 28 -3.74 -3.95 -22.29
N ALA A 29 -3.62 -2.73 -22.82
CA ALA A 29 -2.45 -2.28 -23.59
C ALA A 29 -1.33 -1.71 -22.69
N ARG A 30 -1.42 -1.92 -21.38
CA ARG A 30 -0.44 -1.45 -20.40
C ARG A 30 0.00 -2.57 -19.45
N GLU A 31 1.31 -2.64 -19.23
CA GLU A 31 1.93 -3.42 -18.17
C GLU A 31 1.49 -2.90 -16.80
N VAL A 32 1.20 -3.80 -15.87
CA VAL A 32 0.93 -3.47 -14.46
C VAL A 32 2.07 -4.02 -13.62
N ASN A 33 2.65 -3.17 -12.79
CA ASN A 33 3.76 -3.55 -11.90
C ASN A 33 3.62 -2.95 -10.48
N ALA A 34 2.47 -2.36 -10.21
CA ALA A 34 2.12 -1.78 -8.92
C ALA A 34 0.62 -1.90 -8.67
N THR A 35 0.25 -2.14 -7.42
CA THR A 35 -1.14 -2.20 -6.97
C THR A 35 -1.29 -1.44 -5.66
N ILE A 36 -2.27 -0.54 -5.59
CA ILE A 36 -2.64 0.20 -4.39
C ILE A 36 -3.95 -0.39 -3.86
N VAL A 37 -3.98 -0.73 -2.58
CA VAL A 37 -5.17 -1.26 -1.90
C VAL A 37 -5.47 -0.45 -0.65
N ALA A 38 -6.73 -0.44 -0.21
CA ALA A 38 -7.06 0.02 1.12
C ALA A 38 -6.29 -0.81 2.16
N ALA A 39 -5.71 -0.17 3.17
CA ALA A 39 -4.97 -0.86 4.22
C ALA A 39 -5.86 -1.88 4.94
N ALA A 40 -7.15 -1.60 5.08
CA ALA A 40 -8.13 -2.50 5.68
C ALA A 40 -8.24 -3.87 4.97
N THR A 41 -7.82 -3.99 3.71
CA THR A 41 -7.77 -5.28 2.99
C THR A 41 -6.85 -6.29 3.68
N LEU A 42 -5.86 -5.84 4.46
CA LEU A 42 -5.01 -6.69 5.30
C LEU A 42 -5.78 -7.47 6.38
N LEU A 43 -6.99 -7.01 6.73
CA LEU A 43 -7.87 -7.67 7.68
C LEU A 43 -8.81 -8.67 7.01
N HIS A 44 -8.73 -8.84 5.69
CA HIS A 44 -9.56 -9.79 4.97
C HIS A 44 -9.21 -11.23 5.40
N ARG A 45 -10.23 -12.08 5.62
CA ARG A 45 -10.06 -13.46 6.12
C ARG A 45 -9.20 -14.39 5.23
N HIS A 46 -8.98 -14.01 3.98
CA HIS A 46 -8.15 -14.76 3.02
C HIS A 46 -6.74 -14.19 2.89
N VAL A 47 -6.41 -13.13 3.62
CA VAL A 47 -5.03 -12.74 3.88
C VAL A 47 -4.52 -13.59 5.03
N LEU A 48 -3.28 -14.06 4.95
CA LEU A 48 -2.62 -14.79 6.03
C LEU A 48 -2.71 -14.02 7.37
N GLN A 49 -3.31 -14.65 8.37
CA GLN A 49 -3.45 -14.10 9.73
C GLN A 49 -2.61 -14.93 10.71
N PRO A 50 -2.06 -14.31 11.77
CA PRO A 50 -2.26 -12.93 12.23
C PRO A 50 -1.41 -11.86 11.50
N ASP A 51 -0.61 -12.26 10.51
CA ASP A 51 0.38 -11.40 9.85
C ASP A 51 -0.25 -10.17 9.17
N GLY A 52 -1.37 -10.35 8.46
CA GLY A 52 -2.14 -9.25 7.89
C GLY A 52 -2.59 -8.25 8.96
N LEU A 53 -3.12 -8.74 10.08
CA LEU A 53 -3.47 -7.90 11.22
C LEU A 53 -2.25 -7.16 11.80
N HIS A 54 -1.10 -7.81 11.94
CA HIS A 54 0.12 -7.17 12.42
C HIS A 54 0.57 -6.04 11.48
N ILE A 55 0.59 -6.27 10.17
CA ILE A 55 0.94 -5.26 9.17
C ILE A 55 -0.06 -4.09 9.21
N HIS A 56 -1.37 -4.37 9.31
CA HIS A 56 -2.41 -3.33 9.42
C HIS A 56 -2.22 -2.47 10.67
N THR A 57 -1.91 -3.12 11.80
CA THR A 57 -1.62 -2.51 13.10
C THR A 57 -0.42 -1.57 12.96
N LEU A 58 0.70 -2.06 12.42
CA LEU A 58 1.91 -1.27 12.17
C LEU A 58 1.65 -0.05 11.27
N LEU A 59 0.84 -0.21 10.21
CA LEU A 59 0.42 0.92 9.37
C LEU A 59 -0.41 1.95 10.16
N SER A 60 -1.27 1.49 11.06
CA SER A 60 -2.21 2.33 11.81
C SER A 60 -1.59 3.07 13.01
N HIS A 61 -0.59 2.50 13.68
CA HIS A 61 0.01 3.11 14.90
C HIS A 61 1.08 4.16 14.59
N ARG A 62 1.53 4.28 13.35
CA ARG A 62 2.43 5.38 12.95
C ARG A 62 1.62 6.66 12.78
N ARG A 63 2.25 7.82 12.99
CA ARG A 63 1.66 9.11 12.64
C ARG A 63 1.50 9.17 11.12
N ARG A 64 0.35 8.71 10.65
CA ARG A 64 -0.04 8.70 9.23
C ARG A 64 -1.12 9.72 8.99
N GLU A 65 -1.05 10.34 7.82
CA GLU A 65 -2.10 11.26 7.39
C GLU A 65 -3.26 10.49 6.73
N PRO A 66 -4.51 10.93 6.91
CA PRO A 66 -5.63 10.35 6.18
C PRO A 66 -5.43 10.40 4.65
N GLY A 67 -5.58 9.26 4.00
CA GLY A 67 -5.34 9.13 2.56
C GLY A 67 -3.88 8.90 2.16
N GLU A 68 -2.97 8.73 3.14
CA GLU A 68 -1.57 8.44 2.86
C GLU A 68 -1.42 7.09 2.15
N ILE A 69 -0.62 7.10 1.08
CA ILE A 69 -0.17 5.88 0.40
C ILE A 69 1.19 5.50 0.97
N VAL A 70 1.26 4.35 1.63
CA VAL A 70 2.48 3.80 2.21
C VAL A 70 3.01 2.69 1.30
N PRO A 71 4.17 2.86 0.65
CA PRO A 71 4.82 1.76 -0.07
C PRO A 71 5.26 0.67 0.90
N LEU A 72 5.12 -0.59 0.49
CA LEU A 72 5.61 -1.73 1.27
C LEU A 72 7.09 -1.57 1.63
N ALA A 73 7.93 -1.06 0.72
CA ALA A 73 9.34 -0.81 1.01
C ALA A 73 9.57 0.26 2.10
N THR A 74 8.67 1.24 2.23
CA THR A 74 8.70 2.20 3.36
C THR A 74 8.42 1.49 4.66
N LEU A 75 7.37 0.66 4.69
CA LEU A 75 7.07 -0.15 5.87
C LEU A 75 8.25 -1.08 6.20
N THR A 76 8.85 -1.73 5.21
CA THR A 76 10.04 -2.56 5.39
C THR A 76 11.20 -1.78 6.01
N HIS A 77 11.44 -0.55 5.54
CA HIS A 77 12.50 0.30 6.07
C HIS A 77 12.23 0.74 7.51
N GLU A 78 11.00 1.18 7.80
CA GLU A 78 10.59 1.60 9.15
C GLU A 78 10.63 0.47 10.18
N LEU A 79 10.50 -0.78 9.73
CA LEU A 79 10.56 -1.96 10.59
C LEU A 79 12.00 -2.44 10.85
N ALA A 80 12.95 -2.10 9.97
CA ALA A 80 14.33 -2.60 10.00
C ALA A 80 14.41 -4.13 10.23
N GLU A 81 15.59 -4.69 10.50
CA GLU A 81 15.75 -6.14 10.77
C GLU A 81 15.01 -6.61 12.03
N ALA A 82 14.60 -5.70 12.93
CA ALA A 82 13.95 -6.04 14.20
C ALA A 82 12.43 -6.24 14.11
N GLY A 83 11.76 -5.69 13.09
CA GLY A 83 10.29 -5.62 13.03
C GLY A 83 9.61 -6.76 12.24
N TRP A 84 10.26 -7.35 11.23
CA TRP A 84 9.63 -8.42 10.44
C TRP A 84 9.50 -9.74 11.16
N GLY A 85 10.40 -10.04 12.11
CA GLY A 85 10.27 -11.22 12.98
C GLY A 85 8.94 -11.25 13.75
N HIS A 86 8.27 -10.09 13.93
CA HIS A 86 6.94 -9.97 14.53
C HIS A 86 5.82 -9.78 13.49
N ALA A 87 6.12 -9.20 12.32
CA ALA A 87 5.12 -8.98 11.25
C ALA A 87 4.84 -10.23 10.39
N GLY A 88 5.66 -11.28 10.52
CA GLY A 88 5.42 -12.59 9.91
C GLY A 88 5.78 -12.68 8.43
N GLU A 89 5.11 -13.59 7.71
CA GLU A 89 5.35 -13.98 6.31
C GLU A 89 4.77 -12.95 5.34
N TRP A 90 5.39 -11.78 5.27
CA TRP A 90 4.89 -10.64 4.50
C TRP A 90 4.83 -10.88 2.99
N GLU A 91 5.69 -11.75 2.44
CA GLU A 91 5.61 -12.17 1.04
C GLU A 91 4.29 -12.92 0.76
N HIS A 92 3.85 -13.77 1.68
CA HIS A 92 2.57 -14.46 1.59
C HIS A 92 1.40 -13.47 1.70
N VAL A 93 1.42 -12.56 2.68
CA VAL A 93 0.41 -11.50 2.80
C VAL A 93 0.31 -10.69 1.51
N THR A 94 1.44 -10.32 0.92
CA THR A 94 1.48 -9.57 -0.34
C THR A 94 0.88 -10.37 -1.49
N THR A 95 1.17 -11.67 -1.55
CA THR A 95 0.60 -12.59 -2.54
C THR A 95 -0.92 -12.70 -2.40
N ASP A 96 -1.44 -12.81 -1.18
CA ASP A 96 -2.88 -12.89 -0.91
C ASP A 96 -3.60 -11.60 -1.32
N LEU A 97 -3.03 -10.43 -1.02
CA LEU A 97 -3.60 -9.14 -1.44
C LEU A 97 -3.68 -9.02 -2.96
N LEU A 98 -2.64 -9.45 -3.68
CA LEU A 98 -2.65 -9.46 -5.14
C LEU A 98 -3.65 -10.48 -5.69
N ALA A 99 -3.85 -11.62 -5.03
CA ALA A 99 -4.87 -12.59 -5.42
C ALA A 99 -6.29 -12.02 -5.24
N LEU A 100 -6.58 -11.40 -4.11
CA LEU A 100 -7.89 -10.80 -3.82
C LEU A 100 -8.27 -9.72 -4.84
N THR A 101 -7.33 -8.81 -5.14
CA THR A 101 -7.57 -7.75 -6.14
C THR A 101 -7.82 -8.33 -7.54
N ARG A 102 -7.11 -9.40 -7.92
CA ARG A 102 -7.28 -10.05 -9.22
C ARG A 102 -8.58 -10.84 -9.33
N LEU A 103 -9.03 -11.44 -8.22
CA LEU A 103 -10.30 -12.19 -8.15
C LEU A 103 -11.51 -11.26 -7.98
N GLY A 104 -11.30 -9.97 -7.73
CA GLY A 104 -12.37 -9.01 -7.50
C GLY A 104 -13.00 -9.09 -6.11
N GLU A 105 -12.34 -9.78 -5.18
CA GLU A 105 -12.75 -9.91 -3.77
C GLU A 105 -12.40 -8.65 -2.95
N CYS A 106 -11.61 -7.74 -3.53
CA CYS A 106 -11.45 -6.37 -3.06
C CYS A 106 -11.12 -5.45 -4.25
N HIS A 107 -11.23 -4.13 -4.06
CA HIS A 107 -10.75 -3.17 -5.06
C HIS A 107 -9.26 -2.90 -4.87
N GLY A 108 -8.53 -2.93 -5.98
CA GLY A 108 -7.18 -2.42 -6.07
C GLY A 108 -7.06 -1.45 -7.24
N HIS A 109 -6.24 -0.41 -7.07
CA HIS A 109 -5.86 0.49 -8.13
C HIS A 109 -4.52 0.04 -8.72
N THR A 110 -4.55 -0.47 -9.95
CA THR A 110 -3.35 -0.96 -10.63
C THR A 110 -2.68 0.15 -11.42
N VAL A 111 -1.35 0.22 -11.32
CA VAL A 111 -0.56 1.30 -11.93
C VAL A 111 0.59 0.71 -12.73
N ALA A 112 0.81 1.31 -13.91
CA ALA A 112 1.98 1.08 -14.74
C ALA A 112 3.06 2.07 -14.33
N MET A 113 4.06 1.65 -13.55
CA MET A 113 5.13 2.53 -13.10
C MET A 113 6.35 2.44 -14.03
N PRO A 114 6.86 3.58 -14.54
CA PRO A 114 8.17 3.65 -15.16
C PRO A 114 9.29 3.17 -14.22
N ALA A 115 10.38 2.65 -14.81
CA ALA A 115 11.47 2.02 -14.06
C ALA A 115 12.07 2.91 -12.96
N VAL A 116 12.30 4.20 -13.22
CA VAL A 116 12.83 5.15 -12.24
C VAL A 116 11.86 5.34 -11.06
N GLN A 117 10.56 5.49 -11.35
CA GLN A 117 9.53 5.64 -10.31
C GLN A 117 9.41 4.38 -9.45
N ARG A 118 9.43 3.21 -10.09
CA ARG A 118 9.44 1.91 -9.40
C ARG A 118 10.66 1.78 -8.51
N ALA A 119 11.84 2.12 -9.01
CA ALA A 119 13.08 2.06 -8.23
C ALA A 119 13.04 3.00 -7.01
N LEU A 120 12.51 4.22 -7.13
CA LEU A 120 12.32 5.13 -6.00
C LEU A 120 11.40 4.55 -4.91
N LEU A 121 10.33 3.87 -5.32
CA LEU A 121 9.32 3.35 -4.40
C LEU A 121 9.65 1.95 -3.85
N CYS A 122 10.52 1.19 -4.53
CA CYS A 122 11.11 -0.07 -4.04
C CYS A 122 12.26 0.17 -3.05
N SER A 123 12.79 1.38 -2.98
CA SER A 123 13.91 1.73 -2.10
C SER A 123 13.42 2.35 -0.80
N GLY A 124 14.32 2.49 0.17
CA GLY A 124 14.06 3.23 1.40
C GLY A 124 13.67 4.69 1.15
N PRO A 125 12.97 5.35 2.09
CA PRO A 125 12.45 6.71 1.93
C PRO A 125 13.56 7.74 1.63
N ASP A 126 14.77 7.52 2.15
CA ASP A 126 15.92 8.41 1.99
C ASP A 126 16.88 8.01 0.86
N ALA A 127 16.53 6.99 0.08
CA ALA A 127 17.41 6.45 -0.95
C ALA A 127 17.62 7.43 -2.11
N GLN A 128 18.83 7.39 -2.68
CA GLN A 128 19.15 8.02 -3.96
C GLN A 128 19.37 6.94 -5.02
N ILE A 129 18.73 7.09 -6.17
CA ILE A 129 18.92 6.22 -7.33
C ILE A 129 19.52 7.03 -8.48
N THR A 130 20.34 6.37 -9.30
CA THR A 130 20.90 7.00 -10.50
C THR A 130 20.40 6.26 -11.73
N SER A 131 19.73 6.97 -12.64
CA SER A 131 19.36 6.46 -13.95
C SER A 131 20.43 6.78 -14.97
N PHE A 132 20.70 5.83 -15.87
CA PHE A 132 21.61 6.01 -17.00
C PHE A 132 20.81 6.00 -18.30
N ASN A 133 20.96 7.04 -19.12
CA ASN A 133 20.41 7.09 -20.46
C ASN A 133 21.43 6.55 -21.47
N PRO A 134 21.21 5.36 -22.07
CA PRO A 134 22.18 4.76 -22.99
C PRO A 134 22.29 5.51 -24.32
N HIS A 135 21.30 6.32 -24.69
CA HIS A 135 21.31 7.08 -25.94
C HIS A 135 22.17 8.34 -25.85
N THR A 136 22.13 9.02 -24.70
CA THR A 136 22.89 10.27 -24.48
C THR A 136 24.14 10.09 -23.62
N GLY A 137 24.29 8.94 -22.96
CA GLY A 137 25.32 8.70 -21.94
C GLY A 137 25.09 9.46 -20.63
N ALA A 138 24.00 10.21 -20.51
CA ALA A 138 23.72 11.04 -19.35
C ALA A 138 23.37 10.18 -18.12
N ARG A 139 23.74 10.71 -16.94
CA ARG A 139 23.35 10.17 -15.64
C ARG A 139 22.54 11.20 -14.89
N GLU A 140 21.42 10.76 -14.33
CA GLU A 140 20.51 11.60 -13.54
C GLU A 140 20.29 10.94 -12.19
N THR A 141 20.41 11.72 -11.12
CA THR A 141 20.18 11.26 -9.75
C THR A 141 18.79 11.70 -9.29
N HIS A 142 18.04 10.77 -8.72
CA HIS A 142 16.71 10.98 -8.16
C HIS A 142 16.76 10.59 -6.69
N GLY A 143 16.09 11.35 -5.82
CA GLY A 143 16.16 11.16 -4.39
C GLY A 143 14.83 11.34 -3.67
N PRO A 144 14.88 11.67 -2.37
CA PRO A 144 13.69 11.75 -1.52
C PRO A 144 12.66 12.79 -1.99
N ALA A 145 13.12 13.90 -2.59
CA ALA A 145 12.22 14.93 -3.11
C ALA A 145 11.39 14.43 -4.29
N GLU A 146 12.01 13.72 -5.25
CA GLU A 146 11.33 13.10 -6.39
C GLU A 146 10.36 12.01 -5.91
N ARG A 147 10.79 11.21 -4.93
CA ARG A 147 9.95 10.18 -4.30
C ARG A 147 8.70 10.78 -3.63
N ALA A 148 8.85 11.87 -2.88
CA ALA A 148 7.73 12.55 -2.23
C ALA A 148 6.73 13.13 -3.24
N ARG A 149 7.23 13.75 -4.33
CA ARG A 149 6.37 14.24 -5.42
C ARG A 149 5.59 13.10 -6.10
N LEU A 150 6.24 11.97 -6.31
CA LEU A 150 5.60 10.78 -6.88
C LEU A 150 4.48 10.25 -5.97
N LEU A 151 4.73 10.12 -4.67
CA LEU A 151 3.69 9.71 -3.71
C LEU A 151 2.52 10.68 -3.67
N HIS A 152 2.79 11.99 -3.67
CA HIS A 152 1.75 13.01 -3.73
C HIS A 152 0.89 12.86 -5.00
N SER A 153 1.52 12.67 -6.16
CA SER A 153 0.80 12.44 -7.41
C SER A 153 -0.05 11.17 -7.40
N LEU A 154 0.44 10.09 -6.76
CA LEU A 154 -0.34 8.85 -6.61
C LEU A 154 -1.52 9.06 -5.66
N THR A 155 -1.33 9.78 -4.56
CA THR A 155 -2.40 10.12 -3.61
C THR A 155 -3.50 10.91 -4.28
N ASP A 156 -3.17 11.93 -5.09
CA ASP A 156 -4.15 12.70 -5.84
C ASP A 156 -4.90 11.83 -6.84
N HIS A 157 -4.20 10.92 -7.51
CA HIS A 157 -4.82 10.00 -8.47
C HIS A 157 -5.80 9.03 -7.79
N VAL A 158 -5.43 8.47 -6.64
CA VAL A 158 -6.33 7.61 -5.84
C VAL A 158 -7.53 8.41 -5.35
N ARG A 159 -7.34 9.61 -4.79
CA ARG A 159 -8.43 10.48 -4.34
C ARG A 159 -9.42 10.77 -5.46
N GLN A 160 -8.94 11.06 -6.67
CA GLN A 160 -9.81 11.26 -7.84
C GLN A 160 -10.57 10.00 -8.22
N ALA A 161 -9.92 8.83 -8.18
CA ALA A 161 -10.57 7.55 -8.46
C ALA A 161 -11.67 7.23 -7.43
N GLU A 162 -11.43 7.52 -6.16
CA GLU A 162 -12.37 7.24 -5.08
C GLU A 162 -13.64 8.09 -5.13
N VAL A 163 -13.61 9.27 -5.74
CA VAL A 163 -14.83 10.07 -6.01
C VAL A 163 -15.82 9.27 -6.86
N ALA A 164 -15.33 8.46 -7.80
CA ALA A 164 -16.17 7.62 -8.64
C ALA A 164 -16.52 6.29 -7.94
N ARG A 165 -15.54 5.65 -7.30
CA ARG A 165 -15.70 4.37 -6.61
C ARG A 165 -14.66 4.24 -5.50
N PRO A 166 -15.06 4.29 -4.22
CA PRO A 166 -14.14 4.07 -3.11
C PRO A 166 -13.42 2.72 -3.20
N LEU A 167 -12.17 2.67 -2.73
CA LEU A 167 -11.44 1.41 -2.63
C LEU A 167 -12.04 0.55 -1.52
N TRP A 168 -12.82 -0.43 -1.92
CA TRP A 168 -13.47 -1.38 -1.04
C TRP A 168 -12.47 -2.47 -0.64
N ALA A 169 -12.35 -2.70 0.67
CA ALA A 169 -11.40 -3.66 1.24
C ALA A 169 -11.83 -5.13 1.10
N GLY A 170 -13.01 -5.38 0.52
CA GLY A 170 -13.62 -6.71 0.47
C GLY A 170 -14.66 -6.91 1.58
N ASP A 171 -15.41 -8.00 1.47
CA ASP A 171 -16.32 -8.45 2.52
C ASP A 171 -15.56 -9.23 3.59
N THR A 172 -16.21 -9.51 4.73
CA THR A 172 -15.68 -10.45 5.74
C THR A 172 -14.34 -10.05 6.37
N LEU A 173 -14.15 -8.74 6.58
CA LEU A 173 -13.02 -8.21 7.33
C LEU A 173 -13.07 -8.67 8.79
N LEU A 174 -11.94 -9.10 9.32
CA LEU A 174 -11.78 -9.40 10.73
C LEU A 174 -11.85 -8.10 11.55
N PRO A 175 -12.41 -8.14 12.78
CA PRO A 175 -12.47 -6.96 13.62
C PRO A 175 -11.07 -6.46 13.96
N LYS A 176 -10.87 -5.14 13.90
CA LYS A 176 -9.65 -4.52 14.39
C LYS A 176 -9.56 -4.73 15.91
N PRO A 177 -8.41 -5.16 16.47
CA PRO A 177 -8.22 -5.15 17.91
C PRO A 177 -8.38 -3.72 18.45
N PRO A 178 -8.98 -3.55 19.64
CA PRO A 178 -9.08 -2.24 20.26
C PRO A 178 -7.67 -1.65 20.45
N PRO A 179 -7.52 -0.31 20.36
CA PRO A 179 -6.23 0.33 20.64
C PRO A 179 -5.72 -0.10 22.02
N GLY A 180 -4.43 -0.42 22.08
CA GLY A 180 -3.77 -0.86 23.30
C GLY A 180 -3.57 0.31 24.28
N PRO A 181 -3.36 0.04 25.57
CA PRO A 181 -3.12 1.09 26.57
C PRO A 181 -1.89 1.96 26.25
N ASP A 182 -0.95 1.46 25.44
CA ASP A 182 0.28 2.16 25.05
C ASP A 182 0.10 3.13 23.86
N ASP A 183 -1.09 3.20 23.26
CA ASP A 183 -1.39 4.13 22.15
C ASP A 183 -1.61 5.58 22.59
N PHE A 184 -1.53 5.85 23.90
CA PHE A 184 -1.71 7.18 24.49
C PHE A 184 -0.42 7.93 24.81
N GLU A 185 0.76 7.35 24.61
CA GLU A 185 2.02 8.06 24.79
C GLU A 185 2.67 8.40 23.44
N ALA A 186 2.67 9.70 23.16
CA ALA A 186 3.00 10.34 21.89
C ALA A 186 4.45 10.86 21.81
#